data_AF-A0A553B9Q0-F1
#
_entry.id   AF-A0A553B9Q0-F1
#
_cell.length_a   1.000
_cell.length_b   1.000
_cell.length_c   1.000
_cell.angle_alpha   90.00
_cell.angle_beta   90.00
_cell.angle_gamma   90.00
#
_symmetry.space_group_name_H-M   'P 1'
#
loop_
_entity.id
_entity.type
_entity.pdbx_description
1 polymer ?
#
loop_
_entity_poly.entity_id
_entity_poly.type
_entity_poly.pdbx_seq_one_letter_code
_entity_poly.pdbx_strand_id
1 'polypeptide(L)'
;MEEYHKSIKSNTGLAKSPTKKIKTQMNHYVLSIVAYIKLEWLKQRTNKNHFAMKTQIYLAAQQAAYVDFKSYQHLELRNTFLMLFFCVI
;
A
#
# COMPACT_ATOMS: atom_id res chain seq x y z
N MET A 1 -7.98 -15.84 18.46
CA MET A 1 -6.53 -16.16 18.49
C MET A 1 -5.90 -16.18 17.10
N GLU A 2 -6.52 -16.83 16.10
CA GLU A 2 -5.93 -16.91 14.74
C GLU A 2 -5.82 -15.57 14.00
N GLU A 3 -6.85 -14.72 14.08
CA GLU A 3 -6.86 -13.41 13.40
C GLU A 3 -5.78 -12.45 13.96
N TYR A 4 -5.53 -12.52 15.27
CA TYR A 4 -4.46 -11.78 15.94
C TYR A 4 -3.08 -12.17 15.39
N HIS A 5 -2.76 -13.48 15.40
CA HIS A 5 -1.46 -13.97 14.93
C HIS A 5 -1.22 -13.69 13.45
N LYS A 6 -2.25 -13.82 12.62
CA LYS A 6 -2.17 -13.50 11.20
C LYS A 6 -1.89 -12.01 11.00
N SER A 7 -2.66 -11.15 11.65
CA SER A 7 -2.55 -9.69 11.52
C SER A 7 -1.20 -9.17 12.02
N ILE A 8 -0.73 -9.59 13.19
CA ILE A 8 0.53 -9.09 13.75
C ILE A 8 1.75 -9.55 12.94
N LYS A 9 1.74 -10.80 12.42
CA LYS A 9 2.83 -11.28 11.55
C LYS A 9 2.84 -10.57 10.20
N SER A 10 1.68 -10.41 9.55
CA SER A 10 1.62 -9.88 8.19
C SER A 10 1.62 -8.36 8.11
N ASN A 11 0.96 -7.68 9.06
CA ASN A 11 0.67 -6.24 8.96
C ASN A 11 1.65 -5.38 9.78
N THR A 12 2.19 -5.89 10.88
CA THR A 12 3.16 -5.14 11.70
C THR A 12 4.60 -5.66 11.52
N GLY A 13 4.78 -6.74 10.76
CA GLY A 13 6.11 -7.27 10.45
C GLY A 13 6.87 -7.82 11.67
N LEU A 14 6.14 -8.32 12.68
CA LEU A 14 6.72 -8.79 13.94
C LEU A 14 7.90 -9.76 13.75
N ALA A 15 7.74 -10.71 12.82
CA ALA A 15 8.74 -11.75 12.54
C ALA A 15 9.79 -11.36 11.47
N LYS A 16 9.72 -10.14 10.91
CA LYS A 16 10.55 -9.71 9.77
C LYS A 16 11.61 -8.66 10.15
N SER A 17 11.87 -8.48 11.44
CA SER A 17 12.83 -7.47 11.90
C SER A 17 14.27 -7.85 11.56
N PRO A 18 15.06 -6.97 10.91
CA PRO A 18 16.49 -7.19 10.67
C PRO A 18 17.37 -6.84 11.90
N THR A 19 16.76 -6.50 13.05
CA THR A 19 17.48 -6.05 14.26
C THR A 19 18.33 -7.15 14.87
N LYS A 20 19.60 -6.84 15.20
CA LYS A 20 20.59 -7.80 15.75
C LYS A 20 20.91 -7.61 17.23
N LYS A 21 20.45 -6.52 17.87
CA LYS A 21 20.71 -6.22 19.27
C LYS A 21 19.45 -6.43 20.10
N ILE A 22 19.58 -6.99 21.31
CA ILE A 22 18.45 -7.32 22.17
C ILE A 22 17.55 -6.09 22.41
N LYS A 23 18.14 -4.92 22.70
CA LYS A 23 17.39 -3.67 22.87
C LYS A 23 16.53 -3.30 21.64
N THR A 24 17.09 -3.41 20.43
CA THR A 24 16.35 -3.04 19.21
C THR A 24 15.32 -4.10 18.81
N GLN A 25 15.58 -5.38 19.10
CA GLN A 25 14.60 -6.46 18.95
C GLN A 25 13.40 -6.28 19.89
N MET A 26 13.65 -5.97 21.16
CA MET A 26 12.58 -5.70 22.14
C MET A 26 11.76 -4.48 21.74
N ASN A 27 12.42 -3.40 21.31
CA ASN A 27 11.71 -2.22 20.81
C ASN A 27 10.82 -2.55 19.62
N HIS A 28 11.30 -3.34 18.65
CA HIS A 28 10.49 -3.78 17.50
C HIS A 28 9.29 -4.62 17.92
N TYR A 29 9.47 -5.53 18.89
CA TYR A 29 8.40 -6.35 19.45
C TYR A 29 7.30 -5.48 20.07
N VAL A 30 7.67 -4.54 20.95
CA VAL A 30 6.72 -3.64 21.61
C VAL A 30 6.01 -2.74 20.59
N LEU A 31 6.75 -2.16 19.66
CA LEU A 31 6.17 -1.30 18.62
C LEU A 31 5.22 -2.07 17.69
N SER A 32 5.51 -3.33 17.39
CA SER A 32 4.62 -4.20 16.63
C SER A 32 3.28 -4.42 17.34
N ILE A 33 3.29 -4.61 18.67
CA ILE A 33 2.06 -4.73 19.47
C ILE A 33 1.27 -3.41 19.47
N VAL A 34 1.95 -2.29 19.69
CA VAL A 34 1.30 -0.96 19.66
C VAL A 34 0.67 -0.68 18.29
N ALA A 35 1.36 -1.03 17.19
CA ALA A 35 0.83 -0.91 15.85
C ALA A 35 -0.43 -1.77 15.65
N TYR A 36 -0.44 -3.01 16.17
CA TYR A 36 -1.62 -3.86 16.13
C TYR A 36 -2.82 -3.25 16.89
N ILE A 37 -2.61 -2.70 18.08
CA ILE A 37 -3.68 -2.04 18.85
C ILE A 37 -4.29 -0.88 18.05
N LYS A 38 -3.45 -0.07 17.38
CA LYS A 38 -3.94 1.00 16.51
C LYS A 38 -4.75 0.48 15.32
N LEU A 39 -4.37 -0.66 14.74
CA LEU A 39 -5.14 -1.29 13.67
C LEU A 39 -6.52 -1.75 14.17
N GLU A 40 -6.61 -2.32 15.37
CA GLU A 40 -7.89 -2.71 15.98
C GLU A 40 -8.79 -1.50 16.28
N TRP A 41 -8.22 -0.38 16.75
CA TRP A 41 -8.96 0.87 16.88
C TRP A 41 -9.49 1.37 15.53
N LEU A 42 -8.68 1.27 14.48
CA LEU A 42 -9.11 1.67 13.13
C LEU A 42 -10.20 0.74 12.59
N LYS A 43 -10.11 -0.57 12.85
CA LYS A 43 -11.15 -1.56 12.53
C LYS A 43 -12.48 -1.20 13.16
N GLN A 44 -12.48 -0.82 14.45
CA GLN A 44 -13.69 -0.38 15.16
C GLN A 44 -14.26 0.91 14.57
N ARG A 45 -13.41 1.92 14.29
CA ARG A 45 -13.87 3.21 13.75
C ARG A 45 -14.40 3.12 12.33
N THR A 46 -13.85 2.24 11.51
CA THR A 46 -14.19 2.11 10.09
C THR A 46 -15.18 0.99 9.80
N ASN A 47 -15.48 0.14 10.79
CA ASN A 47 -16.22 -1.11 10.63
C ASN A 47 -15.67 -2.01 9.52
N LYS A 48 -14.35 -1.94 9.25
CA LYS A 48 -13.66 -2.72 8.21
C LYS A 48 -12.52 -3.51 8.82
N ASN A 49 -12.36 -4.77 8.42
CA ASN A 49 -11.21 -5.57 8.83
C ASN A 49 -9.90 -5.06 8.18
N HIS A 50 -8.75 -5.46 8.72
CA HIS A 50 -7.44 -4.97 8.25
C HIS A 50 -7.16 -5.25 6.77
N PHE A 51 -7.64 -6.40 6.26
CA PHE A 51 -7.48 -6.77 4.85
C PHE A 51 -8.33 -5.89 3.94
N ALA A 52 -9.59 -5.63 4.31
CA ALA A 52 -10.49 -4.77 3.58
C ALA A 52 -9.94 -3.34 3.46
N MET A 53 -9.37 -2.80 4.55
CA MET A 53 -8.71 -1.49 4.52
C MET A 53 -7.51 -1.48 3.58
N LYS A 54 -6.66 -2.52 3.62
CA LYS A 54 -5.52 -2.66 2.70
C LYS A 54 -5.96 -2.74 1.25
N THR A 55 -6.99 -3.54 0.94
CA THR A 55 -7.54 -3.68 -0.40
C THR A 55 -8.12 -2.36 -0.90
N GLN A 56 -8.83 -1.62 -0.05
CA GLN A 56 -9.39 -0.31 -0.42
C GLN A 56 -8.29 0.67 -0.83
N ILE A 57 -7.21 0.77 -0.06
CA ILE A 57 -6.07 1.64 -0.39
C ILE A 57 -5.41 1.19 -1.69
N TYR A 58 -5.22 -0.12 -1.86
CA TYR A 58 -4.60 -0.68 -3.07
C TYR A 58 -5.43 -0.40 -4.33
N LEU A 59 -6.76 -0.57 -4.26
CA LEU A 59 -7.65 -0.26 -5.36
C LEU A 59 -7.62 1.23 -5.72
N ALA A 60 -7.63 2.12 -4.73
CA ALA A 60 -7.54 3.55 -4.96
C ALA A 60 -6.22 3.94 -5.65
N ALA A 61 -5.09 3.36 -5.19
CA ALA A 61 -3.78 3.57 -5.81
C ALA A 61 -3.74 3.05 -7.25
N GLN A 62 -4.30 1.86 -7.50
CA GLN A 62 -4.36 1.27 -8.83
C GLN A 62 -5.22 2.09 -9.79
N GLN A 63 -6.35 2.62 -9.32
CA GLN A 63 -7.22 3.49 -10.11
C GLN A 63 -6.49 4.79 -10.47
N ALA A 64 -5.81 5.42 -9.52
CA ALA A 64 -5.01 6.63 -9.78
C ALA A 64 -3.91 6.35 -10.82
N ALA A 65 -3.14 5.27 -10.63
CA ALA A 65 -2.09 4.88 -11.57
C ALA A 65 -2.64 4.57 -12.98
N TYR A 66 -3.83 3.99 -13.08
CA TYR A 66 -4.48 3.72 -14.36
C TYR A 66 -4.93 4.99 -15.08
N VAL A 67 -5.43 5.99 -14.34
CA VAL A 67 -5.78 7.31 -14.90
C VAL A 67 -4.53 7.98 -15.48
N ASP A 68 -3.44 7.98 -14.73
CA ASP A 68 -2.16 8.54 -15.18
C ASP A 68 -1.67 7.82 -16.43
N PHE A 69 -1.67 6.48 -16.42
CA PHE A 69 -1.30 5.66 -17.58
C PHE A 69 -2.11 6.02 -18.83
N LYS A 70 -3.43 6.17 -18.72
CA LYS A 70 -4.29 6.55 -19.84
C LYS A 70 -3.97 7.95 -20.37
N SER A 71 -3.59 8.88 -19.49
CA SER A 71 -3.19 10.23 -19.90
C SER A 71 -1.91 10.21 -20.74
N TYR A 72 -0.90 9.41 -20.35
CA TYR A 72 0.33 9.23 -21.12
C TYR A 72 0.08 8.59 -22.48
N GLN A 73 -0.74 7.54 -22.54
CA GLN A 73 -1.10 6.88 -23.81
C GLN A 73 -1.77 7.86 -24.78
N HIS A 74 -2.64 8.74 -24.28
CA HIS A 74 -3.30 9.74 -25.10
C HIS A 74 -2.32 10.84 -25.57
N LEU A 75 -1.36 11.24 -24.73
CA LEU A 75 -0.32 12.20 -25.11
C LEU A 75 0.64 11.63 -26.17
N GLU A 76 1.02 10.37 -26.06
CA GLU A 76 1.82 9.68 -27.08
C GLU A 76 1.09 9.67 -28.43
N LEU A 77 -0.18 9.25 -28.48
CA LEU A 77 -0.97 9.24 -29.72
C LEU A 77 -1.09 10.64 -30.34
N ARG A 78 -1.29 11.68 -29.52
CA ARG A 78 -1.30 13.07 -30.01
C ARG A 78 0.05 13.52 -30.54
N ASN A 79 1.14 13.19 -29.86
CA ASN A 79 2.49 13.55 -30.32
C ASN A 79 2.87 12.83 -31.61
N THR A 80 2.50 11.55 -31.75
CA THR A 80 2.72 10.79 -32.99
C THR A 80 1.91 11.37 -34.15
N PHE A 81 0.64 11.73 -33.90
CA PHE A 81 -0.19 12.38 -34.92
C PHE A 81 0.36 13.76 -35.32
N LEU A 82 0.81 14.57 -34.35
CA LEU A 82 1.43 15.87 -34.62
C LEU A 82 2.72 15.71 -35.44
N MET A 83 3.61 14.78 -35.06
CA MET A 83 4.84 14.51 -35.81
C MET A 83 4.55 14.05 -37.24
N LEU A 84 3.55 13.19 -37.45
CA LEU A 84 3.14 12.77 -38.79
C LEU A 84 2.56 13.94 -39.60
N PHE A 85 1.81 14.84 -38.96
CA PHE A 85 1.25 16.01 -39.64
C PHE A 85 2.32 17.03 -40.05
N PHE A 86 3.35 17.24 -39.23
CA PHE A 86 4.48 18.11 -39.54
C PHE A 86 5.51 17.49 -40.50
N CYS A 87 5.54 16.17 -40.65
CA CYS A 87 6.46 15.50 -41.58
C CYS A 87 5.90 15.36 -43.00
N VAL A 88 4.62 15.66 -43.23
CA VAL A 88 3.92 15.54 -44.53
C VAL A 88 3.65 16.92 -45.18
N ILE A 89 3.95 18.02 -44.48
CA ILE A 89 3.94 19.41 -45.01
C ILE A 89 5.39 19.84 -45.21
#